data_AF-A0A933TMJ3-F1
#
_entry.id   AF-A0A933TMJ3-F1
#
_cell.length_a   1.000
_cell.length_b   1.000
_cell.length_c   1.000
_cell.angle_alpha   90.00
_cell.angle_beta   90.00
_cell.angle_gamma   90.00
#
_symmetry.space_group_name_H-M   'P 1'
#
loop_
_entity.id
_entity.type
_entity.pdbx_description
1 polymer ?
#
loop_
_entity_poly.entity_id
_entity_poly.type
_entity_poly.pdbx_seq_one_letter_code
_entity_poly.pdbx_strand_id
1 'polypeptide(L)'
;MNRLKTAAALLVMTAVIGGAALTGAASSPQPAAAAPTAMLALNGGSCLPLAIAFGGLTSFQAAGSCENLQKQTPDATGSFQVLVSCLRGDDLGQNGTIDCVDTSDVLKVTPDDFKPMDLDKNQVRDNGKYLYVFAFVDDDAPVRFITDKGVFDNFLGLTAGTGKDYYCETANVQLAPFTGDPDCDNDPSTEGDGVVVARIRVDDTDELGPGHVTAIQEGIGFPLEFTVTGNFETIKVAPLFGKDTIQTGATIPPATGSSDPKLDTDCAFGASLSAVLAAIGHESKTVVIAKVLDNDGTELSGSLLAWDKPFNADNMRAEGGVSTPQTPTLDLGGSIGIGFPQFVCGGQTEGELKIKVTFDDTVPGGKTGEYVNAVINVVGPAANIALTADPAVIDCDGVNTSKVTATVTQADGKPVANGLDVNFKVQVLGTNSPLKGDAAGGEASTTVTPLRGTAQTGVPVVVTADDVQASILVKCSGVVPPAAGESPAGGSQGGAAAPGRPGTISGPDTGMGVPAGRGALSWWPVLGLAAAATALLAARSALKRN
;
A
#
# COMPACT_ATOMS: atom_id res chain seq x y z
N MET A 1 10.23 65.86 -8.69
CA MET A 1 9.30 66.74 -9.43
C MET A 1 8.87 65.93 -10.65
N ASN A 2 7.63 65.50 -10.90
CA ASN A 2 6.31 65.91 -10.44
C ASN A 2 5.42 64.67 -10.23
N ARG A 3 4.58 64.75 -9.19
CA ARG A 3 3.44 63.86 -8.94
C ARG A 3 2.29 64.27 -9.87
N LEU A 4 1.58 63.32 -10.48
CA LEU A 4 0.21 63.54 -10.92
C LEU A 4 -0.73 62.68 -10.07
N LYS A 5 -1.56 63.36 -9.31
CA LYS A 5 -2.69 62.83 -8.55
C LYS A 5 -3.90 62.82 -9.47
N THR A 6 -4.65 61.72 -9.55
CA THR A 6 -5.98 61.71 -10.14
C THR A 6 -6.99 61.46 -9.01
N ALA A 7 -7.88 62.42 -8.84
CA ALA A 7 -8.90 62.46 -7.79
C ALA A 7 -10.10 61.59 -8.14
N ALA A 8 -10.61 60.85 -7.15
CA ALA A 8 -11.89 60.17 -7.20
C ALA A 8 -13.03 61.19 -7.08
N ALA A 9 -13.94 61.18 -8.06
CA ALA A 9 -15.21 61.89 -7.98
C ALA A 9 -16.26 60.94 -7.39
N LEU A 10 -16.68 61.23 -6.16
CA LEU A 10 -17.78 60.54 -5.47
C LEU A 10 -19.10 61.17 -5.93
N LEU A 11 -19.80 60.52 -6.87
CA LEU A 11 -21.14 60.91 -7.31
C LEU A 11 -22.17 60.26 -6.38
N VAL A 12 -22.76 61.04 -5.47
CA VAL A 12 -23.89 60.62 -4.64
C VAL A 12 -25.16 60.75 -5.49
N MET A 13 -25.66 59.64 -6.03
CA MET A 13 -27.03 59.56 -6.54
C MET A 13 -27.99 59.29 -5.38
N THR A 14 -28.81 60.28 -5.06
CA THR A 14 -29.96 60.11 -4.16
C THR A 14 -31.11 59.53 -4.98
N ALA A 15 -31.39 58.23 -4.83
CA ALA A 15 -32.56 57.60 -5.43
C ALA A 15 -33.81 57.91 -4.58
N VAL A 16 -34.83 58.48 -5.22
CA VAL A 16 -36.17 58.69 -4.66
C VAL A 16 -36.87 57.33 -4.64
N ILE A 17 -37.09 56.78 -3.44
CA ILE A 17 -37.88 55.55 -3.25
C ILE A 17 -39.36 55.93 -3.24
N GLY A 18 -40.05 55.64 -4.34
CA GLY A 18 -41.52 55.61 -4.39
C GLY A 18 -42.01 54.33 -3.72
N GLY A 19 -42.72 54.46 -2.60
CA GLY A 19 -43.34 53.34 -1.90
C GLY A 19 -44.56 52.80 -2.65
N ALA A 20 -44.38 51.70 -3.38
CA ALA A 20 -45.47 50.81 -3.75
C ALA A 20 -45.50 49.65 -2.74
N ALA A 21 -46.60 49.53 -1.99
CA ALA A 21 -46.83 48.43 -1.08
C ALA A 21 -47.02 47.13 -1.89
N LEU A 22 -45.95 46.37 -2.08
CA LEU A 22 -46.00 44.99 -2.54
C LEU A 22 -46.48 44.13 -1.38
N THR A 23 -47.65 43.52 -1.53
CA THR A 23 -48.13 42.44 -0.68
C THR A 23 -47.17 41.26 -0.83
N GLY A 24 -46.27 41.10 0.15
CA GLY A 24 -45.30 40.00 0.18
C GLY A 24 -46.02 38.67 0.30
N ALA A 25 -46.07 37.91 -0.80
CA ALA A 25 -46.19 36.47 -0.70
C ALA A 25 -44.97 35.99 0.10
N ALA A 26 -45.20 35.29 1.21
CA ALA A 26 -44.13 34.62 1.93
C ALA A 26 -43.50 33.62 0.96
N SER A 27 -42.35 34.00 0.38
CA SER A 27 -41.52 33.05 -0.36
C SER A 27 -41.21 31.93 0.63
N SER A 28 -41.60 30.71 0.29
CA SER A 28 -41.11 29.52 0.99
C SER A 28 -39.60 29.67 1.15
N PRO A 29 -39.03 29.33 2.32
CA PRO A 29 -37.60 29.39 2.52
C PRO A 29 -36.94 28.66 1.35
N GLN A 30 -36.15 29.39 0.56
CA GLN A 30 -35.36 28.79 -0.50
C GLN A 30 -34.47 27.75 0.19
N PRO A 31 -34.43 26.49 -0.30
CA PRO A 31 -33.52 25.50 0.26
C PRO A 31 -32.11 26.09 0.30
N ALA A 32 -31.35 25.74 1.36
CA ALA A 32 -29.98 26.20 1.48
C ALA A 32 -29.22 25.74 0.23
N ALA A 33 -28.44 26.65 -0.37
CA ALA A 33 -27.68 26.33 -1.55
C ALA A 33 -26.80 25.09 -1.30
N ALA A 34 -26.98 24.06 -2.11
CA ALA A 34 -26.19 22.86 -2.10
C ALA A 34 -24.83 23.12 -2.74
N ALA A 35 -23.83 22.40 -2.27
CA ALA A 35 -22.48 22.43 -2.81
C ALA A 35 -22.01 20.99 -2.94
N PRO A 36 -21.05 20.72 -3.84
CA PRO A 36 -20.40 19.42 -3.87
C PRO A 36 -19.86 19.07 -2.48
N THR A 37 -20.17 17.86 -2.01
CA THR A 37 -19.76 17.38 -0.69
C THR A 37 -18.28 16.98 -0.65
N ALA A 38 -17.76 16.59 -1.81
CA ALA A 38 -16.37 16.23 -2.01
C ALA A 38 -15.99 16.34 -3.50
N MET A 39 -14.69 16.36 -3.76
CA MET A 39 -14.14 16.17 -5.10
C MET A 39 -12.99 15.18 -5.08
N LEU A 40 -12.84 14.47 -6.19
CA LEU A 40 -11.77 13.52 -6.46
C LEU A 40 -11.28 13.72 -7.90
N ALA A 41 -10.01 13.44 -8.17
CA ALA A 41 -9.55 13.26 -9.54
C ALA A 41 -8.84 11.92 -9.75
N LEU A 42 -9.02 11.33 -10.93
CA LEU A 42 -8.37 10.10 -11.34
C LEU A 42 -7.76 10.25 -12.73
N ASN A 43 -6.49 9.89 -12.86
CA ASN A 43 -5.77 9.76 -14.11
C ASN A 43 -6.35 8.59 -14.91
N GLY A 44 -6.73 8.85 -16.16
CA GLY A 44 -7.26 7.80 -17.04
C GLY A 44 -6.29 6.64 -17.28
N GLY A 45 -4.98 6.88 -17.18
CA GLY A 45 -3.95 5.84 -17.24
C GLY A 45 -3.85 4.98 -15.99
N SER A 46 -4.27 5.49 -14.83
CA SER A 46 -4.35 4.73 -13.58
C SER A 46 -5.63 3.90 -13.50
N CYS A 47 -6.73 4.38 -14.10
CA CYS A 47 -8.03 3.70 -14.01
C CYS A 47 -7.94 2.23 -14.46
N LEU A 48 -7.40 1.95 -15.64
CA LEU A 48 -7.32 0.58 -16.18
C LEU A 48 -6.57 -0.38 -15.24
N PRO A 49 -5.31 -0.12 -14.87
CA PRO A 49 -4.57 -1.05 -14.03
C PRO A 49 -5.14 -1.16 -12.61
N LEU A 50 -5.75 -0.09 -12.09
CA LEU A 50 -6.41 -0.13 -10.78
C LEU A 50 -7.71 -0.94 -10.80
N ALA A 51 -8.52 -0.78 -11.84
CA ALA A 51 -9.73 -1.57 -12.04
C ALA A 51 -9.41 -3.07 -12.16
N ILE A 52 -8.29 -3.44 -12.80
CA ILE A 52 -7.80 -4.82 -12.82
C ILE A 52 -7.29 -5.26 -11.44
N ALA A 53 -6.42 -4.46 -10.82
CA ALA A 53 -5.74 -4.85 -9.59
C ALA A 53 -6.67 -4.93 -8.37
N PHE A 54 -7.68 -4.05 -8.31
CA PHE A 54 -8.53 -3.87 -7.14
C PHE A 54 -10.00 -4.17 -7.40
N GLY A 55 -10.49 -4.05 -8.63
CA GLY A 55 -11.87 -4.36 -8.97
C GLY A 55 -12.12 -5.82 -9.34
N GLY A 56 -11.07 -6.65 -9.40
CA GLY A 56 -11.17 -8.04 -9.89
C GLY A 56 -11.63 -8.13 -11.35
N LEU A 57 -11.62 -7.00 -12.08
CA LEU A 57 -12.10 -6.91 -13.44
C LEU A 57 -11.09 -7.51 -14.40
N THR A 58 -11.57 -8.19 -15.44
CA THR A 58 -10.71 -8.54 -16.57
C THR A 58 -10.22 -7.27 -17.25
N SER A 59 -9.07 -7.32 -17.94
CA SER A 59 -8.51 -6.15 -18.64
C SER A 59 -9.49 -5.53 -19.64
N PHE A 60 -10.32 -6.34 -20.30
CA PHE A 60 -11.36 -5.87 -21.21
C PHE A 60 -12.49 -5.12 -20.49
N GLN A 61 -12.99 -5.67 -19.38
CA GLN A 61 -14.02 -5.01 -18.56
C GLN A 61 -13.49 -3.72 -17.97
N ALA A 62 -12.29 -3.75 -17.40
CA ALA A 62 -11.64 -2.57 -16.84
C ALA A 62 -11.44 -1.46 -17.88
N ALA A 63 -10.99 -1.80 -19.09
CA ALA A 63 -10.85 -0.81 -20.17
C ALA A 63 -12.19 -0.19 -20.55
N GLY A 64 -13.22 -1.02 -20.74
CA GLY A 64 -14.57 -0.55 -21.03
C GLY A 64 -15.13 0.35 -19.92
N SER A 65 -15.03 -0.07 -18.67
CA SER A 65 -15.49 0.71 -17.50
C SER A 65 -14.74 2.04 -17.37
N CYS A 66 -13.43 2.07 -17.61
CA CYS A 66 -12.63 3.29 -17.53
C CYS A 66 -12.97 4.29 -18.65
N GLU A 67 -13.15 3.82 -19.87
CA GLU A 67 -13.63 4.66 -20.97
C GLU A 67 -15.06 5.17 -20.73
N ASN A 68 -15.85 4.42 -19.98
CA ASN A 68 -17.24 4.73 -19.66
C ASN A 68 -17.43 5.41 -18.29
N LEU A 69 -16.39 5.83 -17.58
CA LEU A 69 -16.52 6.59 -16.32
C LEU A 69 -17.36 7.86 -16.45
N GLN A 70 -17.53 8.37 -17.67
CA GLN A 70 -18.35 9.54 -18.00
C GLN A 70 -19.72 9.21 -18.55
N LYS A 71 -19.98 7.94 -18.83
CA LYS A 71 -21.32 7.46 -19.15
C LYS A 71 -22.03 7.25 -17.82
N GLN A 72 -22.59 8.36 -17.34
CA GLN A 72 -23.54 8.46 -16.22
C GLN A 72 -24.90 7.85 -16.59
N THR A 73 -24.99 7.03 -17.64
CA THR A 73 -26.27 6.48 -18.07
C THR A 73 -26.71 5.43 -17.05
N PRO A 74 -27.98 5.45 -16.60
CA PRO A 74 -28.48 4.50 -15.60
C PRO A 74 -28.60 3.05 -16.13
N ASP A 75 -28.17 2.76 -17.37
CA ASP A 75 -28.23 1.41 -17.91
C ASP A 75 -27.09 0.52 -17.35
N ALA A 76 -27.47 -0.61 -16.77
CA ALA A 76 -26.58 -1.54 -16.04
C ALA A 76 -25.52 -2.23 -16.92
N THR A 77 -25.48 -1.99 -18.23
CA THR A 77 -24.57 -2.68 -19.17
C THR A 77 -23.47 -1.76 -19.65
N GLY A 78 -22.52 -1.46 -18.76
CA GLY A 78 -21.26 -0.78 -19.10
C GLY A 78 -21.11 0.63 -18.53
N SER A 79 -21.98 1.03 -17.62
CA SER A 79 -21.95 2.33 -16.94
C SER A 79 -20.99 2.36 -15.77
N PHE A 80 -20.70 3.58 -15.32
CA PHE A 80 -20.01 3.90 -14.07
C PHE A 80 -20.54 3.11 -12.85
N GLN A 81 -21.85 2.84 -12.82
CA GLN A 81 -22.53 2.04 -11.81
C GLN A 81 -21.98 0.60 -11.69
N VAL A 82 -21.60 -0.02 -12.81
CA VAL A 82 -20.99 -1.37 -12.81
C VAL A 82 -19.63 -1.34 -12.14
N LEU A 83 -18.83 -0.29 -12.39
CA LEU A 83 -17.55 -0.15 -11.72
C LEU A 83 -17.75 -0.04 -10.21
N VAL A 84 -18.66 0.82 -9.75
CA VAL A 84 -18.95 1.01 -8.33
C VAL A 84 -19.51 -0.26 -7.69
N SER A 85 -20.40 -0.99 -8.38
CA SER A 85 -20.93 -2.25 -7.85
C SER A 85 -19.86 -3.32 -7.71
N CYS A 86 -18.87 -3.35 -8.60
CA CYS A 86 -17.71 -4.23 -8.46
C CYS A 86 -16.74 -3.75 -7.36
N LEU A 87 -16.53 -2.45 -7.20
CA LEU A 87 -15.70 -1.91 -6.11
C LEU A 87 -16.29 -2.18 -4.72
N ARG A 88 -17.62 -2.27 -4.62
CA ARG A 88 -18.35 -2.64 -3.40
C ARG A 88 -18.54 -4.15 -3.24
N GLY A 89 -18.21 -4.94 -4.26
CA GLY A 89 -18.37 -6.38 -4.26
C GLY A 89 -17.44 -7.07 -3.27
N ASP A 90 -17.79 -8.31 -2.93
CA ASP A 90 -16.94 -9.19 -2.13
C ASP A 90 -16.52 -10.39 -2.98
N ASP A 91 -15.35 -10.99 -2.70
CA ASP A 91 -14.97 -12.29 -3.27
C ASP A 91 -15.65 -13.41 -2.47
N LEU A 92 -16.96 -13.62 -2.71
CA LEU A 92 -17.76 -14.61 -1.98
C LEU A 92 -17.28 -16.04 -2.27
N GLY A 93 -16.72 -16.25 -3.46
CA GLY A 93 -16.14 -17.53 -3.90
C GLY A 93 -14.73 -17.83 -3.38
N GLN A 94 -14.03 -16.86 -2.77
CA GLN A 94 -12.60 -16.92 -2.42
C GLN A 94 -11.71 -17.35 -3.60
N ASN A 95 -12.15 -17.05 -4.82
CA ASN A 95 -11.45 -17.45 -6.04
C ASN A 95 -10.56 -16.31 -6.58
N GLY A 96 -10.49 -15.18 -5.87
CA GLY A 96 -9.76 -13.99 -6.26
C GLY A 96 -10.52 -13.09 -7.25
N THR A 97 -11.76 -13.42 -7.59
CA THR A 97 -12.66 -12.62 -8.43
C THR A 97 -13.66 -11.93 -7.53
N ILE A 98 -13.82 -10.62 -7.69
CA ILE A 98 -14.82 -9.88 -6.91
C ILE A 98 -16.19 -10.10 -7.53
N ASP A 99 -17.14 -10.59 -6.74
CA ASP A 99 -18.53 -10.69 -7.14
C ASP A 99 -19.17 -9.31 -6.98
N CYS A 100 -19.40 -8.63 -8.11
CA CYS A 100 -20.03 -7.31 -8.11
C CYS A 100 -21.42 -7.39 -7.46
N VAL A 101 -21.79 -6.34 -6.71
CA VAL A 101 -23.12 -6.27 -6.10
C VAL A 101 -24.18 -6.28 -7.21
N ASP A 102 -25.17 -7.15 -7.11
CA ASP A 102 -26.33 -7.13 -8.01
C ASP A 102 -27.21 -5.93 -7.63
N THR A 103 -27.33 -4.98 -8.55
CA THR A 103 -28.04 -3.73 -8.27
C THR A 103 -29.15 -3.56 -9.30
N SER A 104 -30.37 -3.90 -8.90
CA SER A 104 -31.58 -3.44 -9.60
C SER A 104 -31.80 -1.93 -9.47
N ASP A 105 -31.13 -1.30 -8.50
CA ASP A 105 -31.30 0.10 -8.11
C ASP A 105 -30.02 0.89 -8.43
N VAL A 106 -30.14 2.21 -8.62
CA VAL A 106 -29.00 3.10 -8.81
C VAL A 106 -28.20 3.16 -7.51
N LEU A 107 -26.90 2.88 -7.58
CA LEU A 107 -26.02 3.03 -6.42
C LEU A 107 -25.64 4.50 -6.27
N LYS A 108 -26.04 5.09 -5.13
CA LYS A 108 -25.46 6.38 -4.71
C LYS A 108 -23.97 6.22 -4.47
N VAL A 109 -23.17 6.95 -5.20
CA VAL A 109 -21.71 6.87 -5.22
C VAL A 109 -21.12 7.86 -4.22
N THR A 110 -20.04 7.45 -3.56
CA THR A 110 -19.40 8.21 -2.50
C THR A 110 -17.88 8.27 -2.72
N PRO A 111 -17.17 9.24 -2.11
CA PRO A 111 -15.71 9.29 -2.21
C PRO A 111 -15.01 8.01 -1.72
N ASP A 112 -15.58 7.34 -0.72
CA ASP A 112 -14.99 6.13 -0.14
C ASP A 112 -14.94 4.96 -1.14
N ASP A 113 -15.83 4.93 -2.14
CA ASP A 113 -15.83 3.89 -3.19
C ASP A 113 -14.55 3.92 -4.03
N PHE A 114 -13.94 5.10 -4.17
CA PHE A 114 -12.72 5.30 -4.97
C PHE A 114 -11.44 5.29 -4.16
N LYS A 115 -11.51 5.21 -2.83
CA LYS A 115 -10.33 5.18 -1.97
C LYS A 115 -9.27 4.12 -2.36
N PRO A 116 -9.65 2.92 -2.87
CA PRO A 116 -8.67 1.95 -3.38
C PRO A 116 -8.02 2.35 -4.72
N MET A 117 -8.65 3.27 -5.45
CA MET A 117 -8.23 3.71 -6.79
C MET A 117 -7.57 5.10 -6.78
N ASP A 118 -7.87 5.96 -5.82
CA ASP A 118 -7.23 7.28 -5.68
C ASP A 118 -5.79 7.15 -5.16
N LEU A 119 -4.94 6.58 -6.02
CA LEU A 119 -3.54 6.31 -5.78
C LEU A 119 -2.70 6.96 -6.88
N ASP A 120 -3.09 8.12 -7.39
CA ASP A 120 -2.38 8.78 -8.48
C ASP A 120 -1.92 10.21 -8.18
N LYS A 121 -2.18 10.70 -6.96
CA LYS A 121 -1.90 12.08 -6.51
C LYS A 121 -2.53 13.16 -7.39
N ASN A 122 -3.67 12.87 -8.02
CA ASN A 122 -4.29 13.78 -8.98
C ASN A 122 -3.30 14.20 -10.08
N GLN A 123 -2.39 13.31 -10.50
CA GLN A 123 -1.47 13.62 -11.60
C GLN A 123 -2.16 13.40 -12.93
N VAL A 124 -1.90 14.28 -13.90
CA VAL A 124 -2.28 14.12 -15.31
C VAL A 124 -1.06 14.38 -16.19
N ARG A 125 -1.02 13.76 -17.36
CA ARG A 125 0.12 13.86 -18.29
C ARG A 125 -0.20 14.79 -19.45
N ASP A 126 0.83 15.48 -19.92
CA ASP A 126 0.83 16.42 -21.04
C ASP A 126 0.67 15.78 -22.45
N ASN A 127 0.38 14.48 -22.57
CA ASN A 127 0.32 13.80 -23.88
C ASN A 127 -1.10 13.38 -24.29
N GLY A 128 -2.08 14.24 -24.04
CA GLY A 128 -3.47 13.98 -24.41
C GLY A 128 -4.13 12.92 -23.53
N LYS A 129 -3.60 12.72 -22.32
CA LYS A 129 -4.25 11.90 -21.30
C LYS A 129 -5.30 12.71 -20.56
N TYR A 130 -6.22 11.97 -19.96
CA TYR A 130 -7.37 12.54 -19.30
C TYR A 130 -7.21 12.49 -17.80
N LEU A 131 -7.64 13.55 -17.13
CA LEU A 131 -7.99 13.56 -15.73
C LEU A 131 -9.52 13.54 -15.63
N TYR A 132 -10.05 12.51 -14.99
CA TYR A 132 -11.46 12.42 -14.63
C TYR A 132 -11.63 13.16 -13.30
N VAL A 133 -12.54 14.12 -13.25
CA VAL A 133 -12.82 14.92 -12.05
C VAL A 133 -14.23 14.60 -11.60
N PHE A 134 -14.37 14.06 -10.40
CA PHE A 134 -15.62 13.67 -9.79
C PHE A 134 -16.04 14.75 -8.81
N ALA A 135 -17.26 15.27 -8.94
CA ALA A 135 -17.91 16.11 -7.95
C ALA A 135 -19.07 15.33 -7.34
N PHE A 136 -18.98 15.02 -6.05
CA PHE A 136 -20.03 14.29 -5.35
C PHE A 136 -21.11 15.27 -4.89
N VAL A 137 -22.35 15.05 -5.32
CA VAL A 137 -23.47 15.97 -5.13
C VAL A 137 -24.62 15.28 -4.40
N ASP A 138 -25.46 16.08 -3.74
CA ASP A 138 -26.59 15.60 -2.94
C ASP A 138 -27.95 16.10 -3.47
N ASP A 139 -27.95 16.81 -4.60
CA ASP A 139 -29.11 17.37 -5.28
C ASP A 139 -28.88 17.44 -6.80
N ASP A 140 -29.97 17.66 -7.56
CA ASP A 140 -29.96 17.60 -9.03
C ASP A 140 -29.65 18.96 -9.68
N ALA A 141 -29.12 19.92 -8.91
CA ALA A 141 -28.81 21.25 -9.43
C ALA A 141 -27.61 21.19 -10.39
N PRO A 142 -27.61 21.94 -11.52
CA PRO A 142 -26.54 21.92 -12.49
C PRO A 142 -25.16 22.18 -11.89
N VAL A 143 -24.18 21.36 -12.29
CA VAL A 143 -22.78 21.49 -11.87
C VAL A 143 -21.94 22.10 -12.98
N ARG A 144 -21.21 23.15 -12.66
CA ARG A 144 -20.26 23.81 -13.54
C ARG A 144 -18.83 23.52 -13.11
N PHE A 145 -17.98 23.08 -14.01
CA PHE A 145 -16.56 22.89 -13.77
C PHE A 145 -15.74 23.97 -14.48
N ILE A 146 -14.77 24.56 -13.78
CA ILE A 146 -13.82 25.52 -14.35
C ILE A 146 -12.41 25.03 -14.06
N THR A 147 -11.52 25.04 -15.05
CA THR A 147 -10.11 24.67 -14.89
C THR A 147 -9.17 25.78 -15.36
N ASP A 148 -8.01 25.93 -14.72
CA ASP A 148 -6.95 26.84 -15.20
C ASP A 148 -6.00 26.15 -16.20
N LYS A 149 -5.82 24.83 -16.11
CA LYS A 149 -4.96 23.99 -16.97
C LYS A 149 -5.73 22.92 -17.73
N GLY A 150 -5.26 22.56 -18.92
CA GLY A 150 -5.97 21.66 -19.82
C GLY A 150 -7.29 22.24 -20.34
N VAL A 151 -8.08 21.42 -21.02
CA VAL A 151 -9.41 21.78 -21.51
C VAL A 151 -10.38 20.66 -21.21
N PHE A 152 -11.63 21.00 -20.92
CA PHE A 152 -12.68 20.02 -20.84
C PHE A 152 -12.93 19.41 -22.22
N ASP A 153 -12.91 18.09 -22.26
CA ASP A 153 -13.10 17.33 -23.50
C ASP A 153 -14.58 16.98 -23.70
N ASN A 154 -15.08 17.25 -24.88
CA ASN A 154 -16.46 17.00 -25.24
C ASN A 154 -16.59 15.58 -25.82
N PHE A 155 -16.64 14.60 -24.93
CA PHE A 155 -16.69 13.20 -25.34
C PHE A 155 -18.03 12.77 -25.94
N LEU A 156 -19.14 13.40 -25.53
CA LEU A 156 -20.48 13.05 -25.97
C LEU A 156 -20.88 13.73 -27.29
N GLY A 157 -19.98 14.50 -27.91
CA GLY A 157 -20.29 15.31 -29.09
C GLY A 157 -21.31 16.43 -28.82
N LEU A 158 -21.59 16.72 -27.54
CA LEU A 158 -22.50 17.77 -27.09
C LEU A 158 -21.79 19.12 -27.23
N THR A 159 -22.21 19.98 -28.15
CA THR A 159 -21.59 21.29 -28.41
C THR A 159 -21.53 22.27 -27.21
N ALA A 160 -22.00 21.88 -26.03
CA ALA A 160 -21.93 22.66 -24.81
C ALA A 160 -20.61 22.40 -24.06
N GLY A 161 -19.71 23.39 -24.08
CA GLY A 161 -18.51 23.43 -23.23
C GLY A 161 -17.30 22.68 -23.79
N THR A 162 -16.59 23.28 -24.75
CA THR A 162 -15.18 22.96 -24.98
C THR A 162 -14.33 24.11 -24.44
N GLY A 163 -13.19 23.80 -23.83
CA GLY A 163 -12.29 24.81 -23.27
C GLY A 163 -12.20 24.75 -21.74
N LYS A 164 -12.05 25.89 -21.08
CA LYS A 164 -11.74 25.97 -19.64
C LYS A 164 -12.98 25.89 -18.72
N ASP A 165 -14.16 25.72 -19.31
CA ASP A 165 -15.45 25.83 -18.64
C ASP A 165 -16.40 24.77 -19.20
N TYR A 166 -16.92 23.92 -18.32
CA TYR A 166 -17.81 22.81 -18.64
C TYR A 166 -19.06 22.89 -17.77
N TYR A 167 -20.22 22.69 -18.38
CA TYR A 167 -21.51 22.74 -17.72
C TYR A 167 -22.19 21.40 -17.89
N CYS A 168 -22.46 20.75 -16.76
CA CYS A 168 -23.37 19.63 -16.71
C CYS A 168 -24.79 20.20 -16.67
N GLU A 169 -25.43 20.26 -17.84
CA GLU A 169 -26.84 20.63 -17.98
C GLU A 169 -27.49 19.63 -18.97
N THR A 170 -28.64 19.05 -18.62
CA THR A 170 -29.42 18.15 -19.51
C THR A 170 -30.08 18.85 -20.70
N ALA A 171 -29.75 20.11 -20.96
CA ALA A 171 -30.59 21.07 -21.68
C ALA A 171 -30.71 20.88 -23.22
N ASN A 172 -30.41 19.72 -23.80
CA ASN A 172 -30.80 19.48 -25.19
C ASN A 172 -31.25 18.05 -25.51
N VAL A 173 -32.45 17.72 -25.01
CA VAL A 173 -33.25 16.52 -25.31
C VAL A 173 -33.46 16.25 -26.82
N GLN A 174 -33.04 17.16 -27.72
CA GLN A 174 -33.14 16.95 -29.17
C GLN A 174 -32.06 16.04 -29.77
N LEU A 175 -30.99 15.72 -29.03
CA LEU A 175 -29.97 14.77 -29.46
C LEU A 175 -30.11 13.44 -28.71
N ALA A 176 -31.29 12.81 -28.83
CA ALA A 176 -31.47 11.42 -28.43
C ALA A 176 -30.42 10.53 -29.16
N PRO A 177 -29.74 9.60 -28.45
CA PRO A 177 -30.22 8.90 -27.25
C PRO A 177 -29.55 9.26 -25.91
N PHE A 178 -28.73 10.31 -25.80
CA PHE A 178 -28.01 10.58 -24.55
C PHE A 178 -28.89 11.39 -23.58
N THR A 179 -29.50 10.71 -22.61
CA THR A 179 -29.92 11.35 -21.35
C THR A 179 -28.65 11.78 -20.63
N GLY A 180 -28.55 13.07 -20.32
CA GLY A 180 -27.46 13.57 -19.49
C GLY A 180 -27.49 12.96 -18.10
N ASP A 181 -26.52 13.35 -17.29
CA ASP A 181 -26.45 12.97 -15.88
C ASP A 181 -27.72 13.39 -15.12
N PRO A 182 -28.44 12.45 -14.48
CA PRO A 182 -29.62 12.80 -13.68
C PRO A 182 -29.31 13.76 -12.53
N ASP A 183 -28.07 13.78 -12.02
CA ASP A 183 -27.66 14.73 -10.96
C ASP A 183 -27.50 16.19 -11.46
N CYS A 184 -27.80 16.47 -12.74
CA CYS A 184 -27.63 17.78 -13.36
C CYS A 184 -28.88 18.29 -14.08
N ASP A 185 -30.04 17.69 -13.85
CA ASP A 185 -31.24 17.94 -14.64
C ASP A 185 -32.28 18.86 -14.00
N ASN A 186 -32.02 19.26 -12.75
CA ASN A 186 -32.89 20.10 -11.95
C ASN A 186 -34.30 19.50 -11.80
N ASP A 187 -34.43 18.17 -11.88
CA ASP A 187 -35.64 17.40 -11.65
C ASP A 187 -35.50 16.53 -10.37
N PRO A 188 -36.05 16.97 -9.22
CA PRO A 188 -35.98 16.21 -7.98
C PRO A 188 -36.75 14.86 -8.00
N SER A 189 -37.39 14.51 -9.12
CA SER A 189 -38.04 13.22 -9.31
C SER A 189 -37.16 12.16 -9.96
N THR A 190 -36.01 12.55 -10.53
CA THR A 190 -34.99 11.62 -11.00
C THR A 190 -34.06 11.26 -9.85
N GLU A 191 -33.78 9.96 -9.69
CA GLU A 191 -32.79 9.50 -8.73
C GLU A 191 -31.42 9.56 -9.39
N GLY A 192 -30.64 10.58 -9.03
CA GLY A 192 -29.23 10.68 -9.36
C GLY A 192 -28.37 9.63 -8.67
N ASP A 193 -27.17 9.40 -9.22
CA ASP A 193 -26.18 8.54 -8.59
C ASP A 193 -25.27 9.30 -7.61
N GLY A 194 -25.48 10.60 -7.45
CA GLY A 194 -24.80 11.44 -6.48
C GLY A 194 -23.41 11.86 -6.93
N VAL A 195 -23.06 11.73 -8.21
CA VAL A 195 -21.76 12.21 -8.69
C VAL A 195 -21.78 12.68 -10.13
N VAL A 196 -21.16 13.83 -10.36
CA VAL A 196 -20.95 14.40 -11.68
C VAL A 196 -19.50 14.26 -12.11
N VAL A 197 -19.24 13.67 -13.28
CA VAL A 197 -17.88 13.45 -13.79
C VAL A 197 -17.55 14.36 -14.98
N ALA A 198 -16.49 15.14 -14.86
CA ALA A 198 -15.90 15.93 -15.94
C ALA A 198 -14.58 15.31 -16.45
N ARG A 199 -14.21 15.56 -17.72
CA ARG A 199 -12.89 15.19 -18.27
C ARG A 199 -12.05 16.40 -18.53
N ILE A 200 -10.87 16.49 -17.94
CA ILE A 200 -9.85 17.45 -18.37
C ILE A 200 -8.87 16.69 -19.28
N ARG A 201 -8.69 17.16 -20.52
CA ARG A 201 -7.57 16.78 -21.37
C ARG A 201 -6.46 17.78 -21.20
N VAL A 202 -5.24 17.30 -21.02
CA VAL A 202 -4.04 18.15 -20.99
C VAL A 202 -3.23 17.86 -22.24
N ASP A 203 -2.95 18.92 -22.99
CA ASP A 203 -2.21 18.86 -24.24
C ASP A 203 -0.72 19.17 -23.99
N ASP A 204 0.14 18.84 -24.95
CA ASP A 204 1.62 18.96 -24.84
C ASP A 204 2.13 20.41 -24.76
N THR A 205 1.23 21.37 -24.98
CA THR A 205 1.48 22.79 -24.85
C THR A 205 1.10 23.37 -23.49
N ASP A 206 0.40 22.60 -22.64
CA ASP A 206 0.06 23.05 -21.29
C ASP A 206 1.32 23.11 -20.41
N GLU A 207 1.37 24.09 -19.52
CA GLU A 207 2.50 24.25 -18.59
C GLU A 207 2.49 23.13 -17.53
N LEU A 208 3.64 22.49 -17.31
CA LEU A 208 3.81 21.51 -16.23
C LEU A 208 3.60 22.13 -14.84
N GLY A 209 3.37 21.30 -13.83
CA GLY A 209 3.18 21.71 -12.43
C GLY A 209 1.71 21.85 -12.02
N PRO A 210 1.41 22.57 -10.92
CA PRO A 210 0.09 22.57 -10.30
C PRO A 210 -0.97 23.20 -11.20
N GLY A 211 -2.18 22.64 -11.18
CA GLY A 211 -3.39 23.16 -11.79
C GLY A 211 -4.56 23.05 -10.81
N HIS A 212 -5.63 23.78 -11.09
CA HIS A 212 -6.82 23.87 -10.27
C HIS A 212 -8.05 23.63 -11.12
N VAL A 213 -8.96 22.80 -10.61
CA VAL A 213 -10.32 22.68 -11.10
C VAL A 213 -11.28 23.05 -9.98
N THR A 214 -12.37 23.73 -10.30
CA THR A 214 -13.43 24.07 -9.35
C THR A 214 -14.75 23.56 -9.87
N ALA A 215 -15.43 22.71 -9.09
CA ALA A 215 -16.83 22.37 -9.33
C ALA A 215 -17.71 23.38 -8.60
N ILE A 216 -18.71 23.94 -9.27
CA ILE A 216 -19.60 24.98 -8.76
C ILE A 216 -21.02 24.46 -8.90
N GLN A 217 -21.73 24.39 -7.77
CA GLN A 217 -23.15 24.07 -7.71
C GLN A 217 -23.85 25.17 -6.94
N GLU A 218 -24.96 25.68 -7.48
CA GLU A 218 -25.75 26.78 -6.89
C GLU A 218 -24.92 28.02 -6.46
N GLY A 219 -23.80 28.28 -7.15
CA GLY A 219 -22.90 29.40 -6.87
C GLY A 219 -21.86 29.15 -5.78
N ILE A 220 -21.82 27.96 -5.17
CA ILE A 220 -20.80 27.54 -4.23
C ILE A 220 -19.75 26.70 -4.95
N GLY A 221 -18.49 27.17 -4.95
CA GLY A 221 -17.37 26.51 -5.59
C GLY A 221 -16.56 25.63 -4.63
N PHE A 222 -16.23 24.42 -5.07
CA PHE A 222 -15.33 23.48 -4.41
C PHE A 222 -14.07 23.31 -5.26
N PRO A 223 -12.89 23.76 -4.79
CA PRO A 223 -11.66 23.62 -5.57
C PRO A 223 -10.99 22.26 -5.32
N LEU A 224 -10.30 21.75 -6.35
CA LEU A 224 -9.44 20.58 -6.32
C LEU A 224 -8.13 20.92 -7.04
N GLU A 225 -6.99 20.60 -6.40
CA GLU A 225 -5.67 20.73 -6.99
C GLU A 225 -5.29 19.44 -7.73
N PHE A 226 -4.64 19.59 -8.88
CA PHE A 226 -4.05 18.51 -9.66
C PHE A 226 -2.66 18.90 -10.15
N THR A 227 -1.86 17.94 -10.60
CA THR A 227 -0.51 18.23 -11.13
C THR A 227 -0.40 17.78 -12.58
N VAL A 228 -0.07 18.71 -13.48
CA VAL A 228 0.35 18.38 -14.84
C VAL A 228 1.81 17.93 -14.80
N THR A 229 2.06 16.71 -15.27
CA THR A 229 3.36 16.07 -15.30
C THR A 229 3.85 15.87 -16.73
N GLY A 230 5.16 15.79 -16.91
CA GLY A 230 5.76 15.59 -18.22
C GLY A 230 5.62 14.17 -18.74
N ASN A 231 6.17 13.95 -19.93
CA ASN A 231 6.27 12.64 -20.54
C ASN A 231 7.23 11.70 -19.79
N PHE A 232 7.03 10.39 -19.97
CA PHE A 232 7.91 9.38 -19.39
C PHE A 232 9.34 9.53 -19.92
N GLU A 233 10.31 9.66 -19.02
CA GLU A 233 11.70 9.82 -19.41
C GLU A 233 12.62 8.73 -18.89
N THR A 234 12.47 8.31 -17.63
CA THR A 234 13.30 7.25 -17.06
C THR A 234 12.55 6.27 -16.18
N ILE A 235 13.04 5.02 -16.14
CA ILE A 235 12.64 4.02 -15.14
C ILE A 235 13.76 3.88 -14.11
N LYS A 236 13.42 3.98 -12.82
CA LYS A 236 14.32 3.61 -11.71
C LYS A 236 13.80 2.37 -11.03
N VAL A 237 14.69 1.42 -10.76
CA VAL A 237 14.35 0.18 -10.09
C VAL A 237 15.31 -0.07 -8.94
N ALA A 238 14.78 -0.40 -7.76
CA ALA A 238 15.58 -0.69 -6.59
C ALA A 238 14.93 -1.75 -5.70
N PRO A 239 15.70 -2.68 -5.11
CA PRO A 239 15.21 -3.54 -4.05
C PRO A 239 14.79 -2.72 -2.83
N LEU A 240 13.61 -3.01 -2.31
CA LEU A 240 13.08 -2.38 -1.11
C LEU A 240 13.96 -2.76 0.09
N PHE A 241 14.31 -1.76 0.91
CA PHE A 241 15.26 -1.89 2.02
C PHE A 241 16.64 -2.43 1.64
N GLY A 242 17.01 -2.39 0.35
CA GLY A 242 18.31 -2.86 -0.13
C GLY A 242 18.48 -4.39 -0.08
N LYS A 243 17.38 -5.16 -0.01
CA LYS A 243 17.44 -6.63 -0.06
C LYS A 243 17.64 -7.11 -1.50
N ASP A 244 18.88 -7.05 -1.96
CA ASP A 244 19.30 -7.46 -3.31
C ASP A 244 19.75 -8.93 -3.41
N THR A 245 19.66 -9.68 -2.31
CA THR A 245 20.10 -11.08 -2.22
C THR A 245 18.99 -11.93 -1.61
N ILE A 246 18.65 -13.02 -2.28
CA ILE A 246 17.60 -13.99 -1.90
C ILE A 246 18.11 -15.42 -2.06
N GLN A 247 17.47 -16.39 -1.41
CA GLN A 247 17.79 -17.81 -1.53
C GLN A 247 16.99 -18.51 -2.65
N THR A 248 17.53 -19.62 -3.14
CA THR A 248 16.78 -20.59 -3.94
C THR A 248 15.61 -21.19 -3.14
N GLY A 249 14.65 -21.81 -3.84
CA GLY A 249 13.64 -22.65 -3.22
C GLY A 249 12.25 -22.02 -3.09
N ALA A 250 11.98 -20.87 -3.71
CA ALA A 250 10.61 -20.39 -3.81
C ALA A 250 9.75 -21.36 -4.64
N THR A 251 8.50 -21.53 -4.21
CA THR A 251 7.53 -22.42 -4.87
C THR A 251 6.65 -21.63 -5.82
N ILE A 252 6.14 -22.30 -6.86
CA ILE A 252 5.11 -21.72 -7.71
C ILE A 252 3.80 -21.74 -6.93
N PRO A 253 3.03 -20.65 -6.92
CA PRO A 253 1.67 -20.69 -6.41
C PRO A 253 0.90 -21.84 -7.06
N PRO A 254 0.04 -22.56 -6.33
CA PRO A 254 -0.92 -23.47 -6.92
C PRO A 254 -1.69 -22.74 -8.03
N ALA A 255 -2.06 -23.45 -9.09
CA ALA A 255 -2.94 -22.89 -10.11
C ALA A 255 -4.20 -22.31 -9.44
N THR A 256 -4.66 -21.15 -9.91
CA THR A 256 -5.86 -20.46 -9.40
C THR A 256 -7.04 -21.44 -9.30
N GLY A 257 -7.67 -21.51 -8.12
CA GLY A 257 -8.77 -22.45 -7.84
C GLY A 257 -8.36 -23.74 -7.11
N SER A 258 -7.08 -23.94 -6.80
CA SER A 258 -6.69 -24.98 -5.85
C SER A 258 -7.15 -24.62 -4.44
N SER A 259 -7.73 -25.60 -3.73
CA SER A 259 -8.01 -25.50 -2.29
C SER A 259 -6.77 -25.63 -1.41
N ASP A 260 -5.60 -25.84 -2.01
CA ASP A 260 -4.36 -25.96 -1.26
C ASP A 260 -4.02 -24.63 -0.57
N PRO A 261 -3.61 -24.67 0.71
CA PRO A 261 -3.21 -23.47 1.41
C PRO A 261 -2.01 -22.85 0.69
N LYS A 262 -2.08 -21.54 0.44
CA LYS A 262 -0.93 -20.76 -0.04
C LYS A 262 0.23 -20.99 0.92
N LEU A 263 1.35 -21.49 0.40
CA LEU A 263 2.56 -21.68 1.20
C LEU A 263 3.27 -20.34 1.35
N ASP A 264 3.94 -20.15 2.48
CA ASP A 264 4.75 -18.96 2.70
C ASP A 264 5.90 -18.84 1.68
N THR A 265 6.28 -19.95 1.02
CA THR A 265 7.26 -20.01 -0.07
C THR A 265 6.69 -19.64 -1.45
N ASP A 266 5.37 -19.53 -1.61
CA ASP A 266 4.73 -19.31 -2.91
C ASP A 266 5.07 -17.95 -3.48
N CYS A 267 5.50 -17.88 -4.73
CA CYS A 267 5.71 -16.62 -5.44
C CYS A 267 4.41 -15.93 -5.87
N ALA A 268 3.44 -15.85 -4.96
CA ALA A 268 2.17 -15.17 -5.17
C ALA A 268 2.30 -13.72 -4.75
N PHE A 269 1.90 -12.81 -5.64
CA PHE A 269 1.75 -11.41 -5.25
C PHE A 269 0.68 -11.27 -4.17
N GLY A 270 0.94 -10.40 -3.19
CA GLY A 270 -0.06 -9.94 -2.23
C GLY A 270 -0.06 -8.42 -2.19
N ALA A 271 -1.20 -7.81 -2.52
CA ALA A 271 -1.38 -6.37 -2.59
C ALA A 271 -1.45 -5.65 -1.22
N SER A 272 -1.15 -6.35 -0.12
CA SER A 272 -1.21 -5.78 1.24
C SER A 272 0.18 -5.46 1.78
N LEU A 273 0.27 -4.47 2.66
CA LEU A 273 1.52 -4.19 3.36
C LEU A 273 2.03 -5.43 4.12
N SER A 274 1.14 -6.18 4.77
CA SER A 274 1.51 -7.41 5.47
C SER A 274 2.17 -8.41 4.53
N ALA A 275 1.67 -8.53 3.29
CA ALA A 275 2.29 -9.39 2.28
C ALA A 275 3.65 -8.86 1.81
N VAL A 276 3.78 -7.54 1.59
CA VAL A 276 5.06 -6.89 1.26
C VAL A 276 6.09 -7.13 2.36
N LEU A 277 5.72 -6.94 3.63
CA LEU A 277 6.60 -7.15 4.78
C LEU A 277 6.95 -8.64 4.95
N ALA A 278 5.99 -9.55 4.75
CA ALA A 278 6.23 -10.98 4.78
C ALA A 278 7.22 -11.40 3.68
N ALA A 279 7.06 -10.89 2.46
CA ALA A 279 7.99 -11.17 1.35
C ALA A 279 9.41 -10.68 1.63
N ILE A 280 9.58 -9.52 2.29
CA ILE A 280 10.89 -9.00 2.66
C ILE A 280 11.51 -9.80 3.82
N GLY A 281 10.68 -10.31 4.73
CA GLY A 281 11.11 -11.19 5.81
C GLY A 281 11.58 -12.56 5.32
N HIS A 282 11.00 -13.07 4.22
CA HIS A 282 11.27 -14.41 3.73
C HIS A 282 12.57 -14.51 2.92
N GLU A 283 13.44 -15.48 3.20
CA GLU A 283 14.79 -15.61 2.63
C GLU A 283 14.82 -15.80 1.11
N SER A 284 13.88 -16.57 0.54
CA SER A 284 13.77 -16.80 -0.90
C SER A 284 13.03 -15.70 -1.68
N LYS A 285 12.65 -14.58 -1.02
CA LYS A 285 11.88 -13.49 -1.63
C LYS A 285 12.47 -12.12 -1.32
N THR A 286 12.20 -11.20 -2.22
CA THR A 286 12.42 -9.77 -2.01
C THR A 286 11.33 -8.98 -2.73
N VAL A 287 11.29 -7.69 -2.46
CA VAL A 287 10.39 -6.75 -3.13
C VAL A 287 11.25 -5.73 -3.85
N VAL A 288 10.95 -5.50 -5.12
CA VAL A 288 11.58 -4.49 -5.95
C VAL A 288 10.54 -3.42 -6.26
N ILE A 289 10.93 -2.15 -6.17
CA ILE A 289 10.06 -1.04 -6.57
C ILE A 289 10.58 -0.47 -7.87
N ALA A 290 9.72 -0.46 -8.89
CA ALA A 290 9.93 0.31 -10.10
C ALA A 290 9.21 1.65 -9.99
N LYS A 291 9.92 2.72 -10.36
CA LYS A 291 9.44 4.09 -10.43
C LYS A 291 9.62 4.60 -11.84
N VAL A 292 8.67 5.41 -12.30
CA VAL A 292 8.76 6.12 -13.56
C VAL A 292 8.94 7.60 -13.24
N LEU A 293 9.83 8.27 -13.96
CA LEU A 293 10.10 9.69 -13.79
C LEU A 293 9.96 10.43 -15.13
N ASP A 294 9.48 11.67 -15.07
CA ASP A 294 9.54 12.59 -16.21
C ASP A 294 10.93 13.22 -16.38
N ASN A 295 11.05 14.12 -17.36
CA ASN A 295 12.25 14.89 -17.67
C ASN A 295 12.73 15.80 -16.54
N ASP A 296 11.85 16.16 -15.61
CA ASP A 296 12.17 16.99 -14.45
C ASP A 296 12.51 16.15 -13.21
N GLY A 297 12.41 14.82 -13.32
CA GLY A 297 12.65 13.87 -12.24
C GLY A 297 11.45 13.73 -11.30
N THR A 298 10.26 14.16 -11.70
CA THR A 298 9.01 13.96 -10.96
C THR A 298 8.58 12.50 -11.10
N GLU A 299 8.23 11.84 -10.00
CA GLU A 299 7.69 10.48 -10.05
C GLU A 299 6.27 10.50 -10.64
N LEU A 300 5.98 9.55 -11.54
CA LEU A 300 4.76 9.50 -12.32
C LEU A 300 3.88 8.31 -11.92
N SER A 301 2.61 8.57 -11.62
CA SER A 301 1.58 7.56 -11.41
C SER A 301 0.93 7.11 -12.73
N GLY A 302 0.21 5.98 -12.71
CA GLY A 302 -0.56 5.47 -13.83
C GLY A 302 0.28 5.04 -15.03
N SER A 303 1.56 4.71 -14.84
CA SER A 303 2.43 4.16 -15.88
C SER A 303 2.38 2.64 -15.81
N LEU A 304 2.11 1.95 -16.93
CA LEU A 304 2.17 0.49 -16.97
C LEU A 304 3.58 0.02 -17.34
N LEU A 305 4.15 -0.81 -16.48
CA LEU A 305 5.47 -1.41 -16.66
C LEU A 305 5.33 -2.89 -16.97
N ALA A 306 6.08 -3.36 -17.97
CA ALA A 306 6.24 -4.76 -18.27
C ALA A 306 7.54 -5.28 -17.65
N TRP A 307 7.47 -6.49 -17.12
CA TRP A 307 8.58 -7.20 -16.48
C TRP A 307 8.88 -8.45 -17.28
N ASP A 308 10.16 -8.68 -17.56
CA ASP A 308 10.57 -9.98 -18.07
C ASP A 308 10.57 -11.05 -16.96
N LYS A 309 10.61 -12.32 -17.37
CA LYS A 309 10.74 -13.47 -16.46
C LYS A 309 9.60 -13.59 -15.42
N PRO A 310 8.32 -13.68 -15.85
CA PRO A 310 7.25 -14.02 -14.92
C PRO A 310 7.51 -15.39 -14.29
N PHE A 311 7.33 -15.48 -12.98
CA PHE A 311 7.51 -16.70 -12.19
C PHE A 311 6.21 -17.51 -12.25
N ASN A 312 6.09 -18.36 -13.27
CA ASN A 312 4.95 -19.26 -13.46
C ASN A 312 5.39 -20.67 -13.88
N ALA A 313 4.45 -21.61 -13.87
CA ALA A 313 4.69 -23.02 -14.20
C ALA A 313 5.37 -23.21 -15.57
N ASP A 314 5.04 -22.38 -16.54
CA ASP A 314 5.52 -22.51 -17.91
C ASP A 314 6.90 -21.86 -18.14
N ASN A 315 7.30 -20.93 -17.27
CA ASN A 315 8.50 -20.10 -17.45
C ASN A 315 9.35 -19.97 -16.18
N MET A 316 9.29 -20.94 -15.27
CA MET A 316 10.23 -21.01 -14.15
C MET A 316 11.65 -21.04 -14.69
N ARG A 317 12.35 -19.91 -14.54
CA ARG A 317 13.76 -19.84 -14.85
C ARG A 317 14.55 -20.44 -13.70
N ALA A 318 15.74 -20.93 -14.05
CA ALA A 318 16.63 -21.57 -13.12
C ALA A 318 16.89 -20.66 -11.91
N GLU A 319 17.15 -19.37 -12.13
CA GLU A 319 17.47 -18.41 -11.07
C GLU A 319 16.24 -17.76 -10.41
N GLY A 320 15.07 -17.76 -11.05
CA GLY A 320 13.85 -17.17 -10.49
C GLY A 320 13.17 -16.14 -11.39
N GLY A 321 12.38 -15.24 -10.81
CA GLY A 321 11.51 -14.34 -11.57
C GLY A 321 10.60 -13.44 -10.72
N VAL A 322 9.72 -12.71 -11.40
CA VAL A 322 8.76 -11.78 -10.79
C VAL A 322 7.36 -12.39 -10.64
N SER A 323 6.61 -11.97 -9.64
CA SER A 323 5.27 -12.52 -9.39
C SER A 323 4.22 -12.14 -10.44
N THR A 324 4.35 -10.97 -11.09
CA THR A 324 3.43 -10.53 -12.14
C THR A 324 4.19 -10.06 -13.40
N PRO A 325 3.66 -10.27 -14.61
CA PRO A 325 4.31 -9.81 -15.83
C PRO A 325 4.18 -8.30 -16.06
N GLN A 326 3.21 -7.65 -15.41
CA GLN A 326 2.91 -6.23 -15.58
C GLN A 326 2.53 -5.60 -14.24
N THR A 327 2.89 -4.33 -14.04
CA THR A 327 2.50 -3.54 -12.86
C THR A 327 2.29 -2.07 -13.22
N PRO A 328 1.24 -1.40 -12.70
CA PRO A 328 1.16 0.06 -12.77
C PRO A 328 2.20 0.74 -11.88
N THR A 329 2.37 2.06 -11.98
CA THR A 329 2.94 2.89 -10.91
C THR A 329 1.82 3.55 -10.14
N LEU A 330 1.83 3.41 -8.81
CA LEU A 330 0.79 3.90 -7.90
C LEU A 330 1.43 4.75 -6.82
N ASP A 331 0.72 5.75 -6.32
CA ASP A 331 1.10 6.44 -5.10
C ASP A 331 0.86 5.54 -3.89
N LEU A 332 1.94 5.10 -3.28
CA LEU A 332 1.93 4.29 -2.07
C LEU A 332 2.09 5.16 -0.81
N GLY A 333 2.24 6.48 -1.00
CA GLY A 333 2.47 7.46 0.05
C GLY A 333 3.79 7.27 0.79
N GLY A 334 3.94 8.06 1.85
CA GLY A 334 5.06 7.95 2.80
C GLY A 334 6.44 8.03 2.15
N SER A 335 7.37 7.22 2.65
CA SER A 335 8.75 7.13 2.17
C SER A 335 8.92 6.28 0.90
N ILE A 336 7.88 5.53 0.51
CA ILE A 336 7.92 4.71 -0.70
C ILE A 336 7.70 5.59 -1.94
N GLY A 337 6.79 6.56 -1.87
CA GLY A 337 6.46 7.46 -2.98
C GLY A 337 5.62 6.75 -4.05
N ILE A 338 5.83 7.11 -5.32
CA ILE A 338 5.09 6.55 -6.45
C ILE A 338 5.87 5.39 -7.08
N GLY A 339 5.23 4.23 -7.22
CA GLY A 339 5.77 3.02 -7.81
C GLY A 339 4.87 1.82 -7.56
N PHE A 340 5.38 0.60 -7.75
CA PHE A 340 4.65 -0.61 -7.37
C PHE A 340 5.60 -1.66 -6.79
N PRO A 341 5.24 -2.29 -5.67
CA PRO A 341 6.05 -3.33 -5.07
C PRO A 341 5.89 -4.62 -5.89
N GLN A 342 6.91 -4.98 -6.66
CA GLN A 342 6.95 -6.24 -7.39
C GLN A 342 7.65 -7.30 -6.53
N PHE A 343 7.03 -8.46 -6.33
CA PHE A 343 7.69 -9.56 -5.62
C PHE A 343 8.65 -10.26 -6.58
N VAL A 344 9.85 -10.52 -6.09
CA VAL A 344 10.89 -11.29 -6.80
C VAL A 344 11.21 -12.52 -5.97
N CYS A 345 11.24 -13.68 -6.61
CA CYS A 345 11.40 -14.97 -5.96
C CYS A 345 12.58 -15.74 -6.56
N GLY A 346 13.34 -16.41 -5.70
CA GLY A 346 14.48 -17.23 -6.08
C GLY A 346 14.05 -18.57 -6.65
N GLY A 347 14.66 -18.95 -7.77
CA GLY A 347 14.41 -20.21 -8.46
C GLY A 347 15.12 -21.39 -7.79
N GLN A 348 15.55 -22.35 -8.62
CA GLN A 348 16.18 -23.60 -8.18
C GLN A 348 17.71 -23.58 -8.29
N THR A 349 18.29 -22.57 -8.94
CA THR A 349 19.74 -22.44 -9.11
C THR A 349 20.23 -21.10 -8.59
N GLU A 350 21.43 -21.12 -8.04
CA GLU A 350 22.17 -19.92 -7.67
C GLU A 350 22.58 -19.13 -8.92
N GLY A 351 22.75 -17.82 -8.78
CA GLY A 351 23.21 -16.96 -9.86
C GLY A 351 22.66 -15.54 -9.80
N GLU A 352 22.98 -14.76 -10.82
CA GLU A 352 22.48 -13.40 -10.95
C GLU A 352 21.16 -13.38 -11.72
N LEU A 353 20.07 -13.04 -11.04
CA LEU A 353 18.77 -12.81 -11.64
C LEU A 353 18.67 -11.36 -12.13
N LYS A 354 18.95 -11.17 -13.43
CA LYS A 354 18.69 -9.90 -14.14
C LYS A 354 17.23 -9.82 -14.57
N ILE A 355 16.49 -8.83 -14.10
CA ILE A 355 15.08 -8.60 -14.43
C ILE A 355 15.00 -7.32 -15.25
N LYS A 356 14.60 -7.43 -16.51
CA LYS A 356 14.37 -6.32 -17.42
C LYS A 356 13.00 -5.73 -17.16
N VAL A 357 12.96 -4.42 -16.92
CA VAL A 357 11.73 -3.63 -16.78
C VAL A 357 11.65 -2.65 -17.94
N THR A 358 10.52 -2.64 -18.66
CA THR A 358 10.24 -1.74 -19.79
C THR A 358 8.93 -1.02 -19.56
N PHE A 359 8.72 0.09 -20.28
CA PHE A 359 7.37 0.58 -20.49
C PHE A 359 6.57 -0.46 -21.27
N ASP A 360 5.32 -0.63 -20.89
CA ASP A 360 4.40 -1.50 -21.61
C ASP A 360 3.97 -0.84 -22.92
N ASP A 361 4.08 -1.56 -24.04
CA ASP A 361 3.74 -1.06 -25.38
C ASP A 361 2.25 -1.11 -25.69
N THR A 362 1.44 -1.77 -24.85
CA THR A 362 -0.02 -1.79 -24.97
C THR A 362 -0.66 -0.45 -24.55
N VAL A 363 0.08 0.41 -23.84
CA VAL A 363 -0.42 1.73 -23.43
C VAL A 363 -0.01 2.80 -24.44
N PRO A 364 -0.96 3.52 -25.06
CA PRO A 364 -0.65 4.61 -25.98
C PRO A 364 0.26 5.66 -25.33
N GLY A 365 1.33 6.04 -26.01
CA GLY A 365 2.33 7.00 -25.51
C GLY A 365 3.49 6.37 -24.71
N GLY A 366 3.58 5.05 -24.61
CA GLY A 366 4.73 4.36 -24.02
C GLY A 366 6.03 4.60 -24.80
N LYS A 367 7.12 4.86 -24.08
CA LYS A 367 8.46 5.00 -24.65
C LYS A 367 9.02 3.61 -24.96
N THR A 368 9.05 3.24 -26.24
CA THR A 368 9.51 1.90 -26.67
C THR A 368 11.03 1.78 -26.63
N GLY A 369 11.53 0.59 -26.31
CA GLY A 369 12.96 0.27 -26.34
C GLY A 369 13.77 0.72 -25.12
N GLU A 370 13.24 1.60 -24.27
CA GLU A 370 13.86 1.91 -22.99
C GLU A 370 13.64 0.79 -21.98
N TYR A 371 14.70 0.43 -21.26
CA TYR A 371 14.64 -0.56 -20.20
C TYR A 371 15.66 -0.28 -19.10
N VAL A 372 15.38 -0.80 -17.92
CA VAL A 372 16.33 -0.88 -16.81
C VAL A 372 16.37 -2.31 -16.28
N ASN A 373 17.53 -2.72 -15.77
CA ASN A 373 17.64 -4.02 -15.13
C ASN A 373 17.60 -3.86 -13.61
N ALA A 374 16.73 -4.62 -12.94
CA ALA A 374 16.93 -5.00 -11.55
C ALA A 374 17.91 -6.18 -11.52
N VAL A 375 18.84 -6.19 -10.58
CA VAL A 375 19.77 -7.29 -10.40
C VAL A 375 19.60 -7.84 -9.00
N ILE A 376 19.25 -9.13 -8.90
CA ILE A 376 19.05 -9.83 -7.65
C ILE A 376 19.99 -11.04 -7.61
N ASN A 377 20.76 -11.16 -6.53
CA ASN A 377 21.66 -12.29 -6.32
C ASN A 377 20.88 -13.44 -5.68
N VAL A 378 20.84 -14.58 -6.36
CA VAL A 378 20.18 -15.80 -5.90
C VAL A 378 21.23 -16.75 -5.37
N VAL A 379 21.10 -17.15 -4.12
CA VAL A 379 22.12 -17.89 -3.38
C VAL A 379 21.59 -19.20 -2.82
N GLY A 380 22.48 -20.12 -2.43
CA GLY A 380 22.11 -21.44 -1.94
C GLY A 380 21.54 -21.42 -0.52
N PRO A 381 20.94 -22.55 -0.08
CA PRO A 381 20.49 -22.72 1.30
C PRO A 381 21.66 -22.71 2.29
N ALA A 382 21.37 -22.65 3.59
CA ALA A 382 22.40 -22.80 4.61
C ALA A 382 23.09 -24.17 4.49
N ALA A 383 24.42 -24.18 4.60
CA ALA A 383 25.22 -25.40 4.60
C ALA A 383 26.11 -25.52 5.84
N ASN A 384 26.50 -24.40 6.46
CA ASN A 384 27.40 -24.36 7.60
C ASN A 384 26.96 -23.32 8.63
N ILE A 385 27.13 -23.64 9.92
CA ILE A 385 26.89 -22.70 11.04
C ILE A 385 28.15 -22.66 11.91
N ALA A 386 28.76 -21.48 12.04
CA ALA A 386 29.83 -21.21 13.00
C ALA A 386 29.26 -20.43 14.19
N LEU A 387 29.64 -20.81 15.41
CA LEU A 387 29.10 -20.21 16.64
C LEU A 387 30.19 -19.55 17.47
N THR A 388 29.89 -18.38 18.02
CA THR A 388 30.71 -17.69 19.01
C THR A 388 29.85 -17.27 20.20
N ALA A 389 30.46 -17.16 21.38
CA ALA A 389 29.81 -16.70 22.60
C ALA A 389 30.65 -15.61 23.25
N ASP A 390 30.03 -14.48 23.60
CA ASP A 390 30.70 -13.33 24.21
C ASP A 390 29.87 -12.75 25.38
N PRO A 391 30.33 -12.92 26.64
CA PRO A 391 31.53 -13.65 27.05
C PRO A 391 31.37 -15.16 26.86
N ALA A 392 32.44 -15.89 26.57
CA ALA A 392 32.42 -17.36 26.48
C ALA A 392 32.28 -18.05 27.86
N VAL A 393 32.55 -17.32 28.94
CA VAL A 393 32.44 -17.77 30.33
C VAL A 393 31.75 -16.68 31.16
N ILE A 394 30.70 -17.04 31.89
CA ILE A 394 29.92 -16.11 32.74
C ILE A 394 29.61 -16.73 34.10
N ASP A 395 29.35 -15.91 35.12
CA ASP A 395 28.85 -16.42 36.40
C ASP A 395 27.38 -16.83 36.22
N CYS A 396 27.07 -18.10 36.49
CA CYS A 396 25.72 -18.64 36.34
C CYS A 396 24.83 -18.35 37.55
N ASP A 397 24.63 -17.05 37.80
CA ASP A 397 23.94 -16.48 38.97
C ASP A 397 22.46 -16.17 38.73
N GLY A 398 21.96 -16.40 37.51
CA GLY A 398 20.61 -16.05 37.08
C GLY A 398 20.49 -14.67 36.44
N VAL A 399 21.58 -13.90 36.35
CA VAL A 399 21.57 -12.48 35.96
C VAL A 399 22.56 -12.20 34.84
N ASN A 400 23.79 -12.72 34.91
CA ASN A 400 24.77 -12.51 33.85
C ASN A 400 24.35 -13.20 32.56
N THR A 401 24.73 -12.59 31.44
CA THR A 401 24.31 -13.04 30.11
C THR A 401 25.51 -13.19 29.18
N SER A 402 25.36 -14.07 28.19
CA SER A 402 26.31 -14.25 27.09
C SER A 402 25.58 -14.07 25.77
N LYS A 403 26.16 -13.30 24.86
CA LYS A 403 25.65 -13.18 23.50
C LYS A 403 26.19 -14.32 22.66
N VAL A 404 25.32 -15.19 22.19
CA VAL A 404 25.66 -16.22 21.19
C VAL A 404 25.40 -15.66 19.80
N THR A 405 26.43 -15.65 18.96
CA THR A 405 26.34 -15.20 17.56
C THR A 405 26.58 -16.39 16.64
N ALA A 406 25.66 -16.60 15.70
CA ALA A 406 25.73 -17.60 14.66
C ALA A 406 26.07 -16.93 13.33
N THR A 407 27.13 -17.41 12.68
CA THR A 407 27.49 -17.07 11.31
C THR A 407 27.08 -18.23 10.41
N VAL A 408 26.07 -18.02 9.58
CA VAL A 408 25.46 -19.01 8.69
C VAL A 408 25.97 -18.76 7.27
N THR A 409 26.51 -19.80 6.65
CA THR A 409 27.11 -19.75 5.31
C THR A 409 26.62 -20.88 4.43
N GLN A 410 26.71 -20.64 3.13
CA GLN A 410 26.43 -21.59 2.06
C GLN A 410 27.57 -22.61 1.92
N ALA A 411 27.41 -23.56 0.99
CA ALA A 411 28.41 -24.61 0.74
C ALA A 411 29.74 -24.04 0.22
N ASP A 412 29.71 -22.90 -0.47
CA ASP A 412 30.89 -22.20 -0.99
C ASP A 412 31.55 -21.25 0.03
N GLY A 413 31.00 -21.17 1.25
CA GLY A 413 31.49 -20.32 2.34
C GLY A 413 31.00 -18.87 2.32
N LYS A 414 30.17 -18.47 1.35
CA LYS A 414 29.54 -17.14 1.35
C LYS A 414 28.39 -17.05 2.36
N PRO A 415 28.04 -15.86 2.86
CA PRO A 415 26.88 -15.69 3.74
C PRO A 415 25.58 -16.08 3.02
N VAL A 416 24.60 -16.61 3.77
CA VAL A 416 23.23 -16.83 3.29
C VAL A 416 22.48 -15.51 3.06
N ALA A 417 21.33 -15.57 2.39
CA ALA A 417 20.49 -14.40 2.16
C ALA A 417 19.94 -13.80 3.46
N ASN A 418 19.56 -12.52 3.40
CA ASN A 418 18.91 -11.85 4.51
C ASN A 418 17.51 -12.40 4.74
N GLY A 419 17.11 -12.52 6.01
CA GLY A 419 15.79 -13.01 6.41
C GLY A 419 15.73 -14.51 6.69
N LEU A 420 16.84 -15.25 6.52
CA LEU A 420 16.86 -16.65 6.90
C LEU A 420 16.64 -16.81 8.41
N ASP A 421 15.69 -17.66 8.77
CA ASP A 421 15.34 -17.97 10.15
C ASP A 421 16.43 -18.80 10.85
N VAL A 422 17.06 -18.22 11.88
CA VAL A 422 18.01 -18.92 12.75
C VAL A 422 17.37 -19.17 14.11
N ASN A 423 17.14 -20.43 14.43
CA ASN A 423 16.49 -20.84 15.68
C ASN A 423 17.54 -21.15 16.74
N PHE A 424 17.39 -20.55 17.91
CA PHE A 424 18.24 -20.75 19.07
C PHE A 424 17.45 -21.47 20.16
N LYS A 425 17.97 -22.63 20.58
CA LYS A 425 17.36 -23.46 21.63
C LYS A 425 18.37 -23.72 22.74
N VAL A 426 18.12 -23.13 23.90
CA VAL A 426 18.76 -23.58 25.14
C VAL A 426 18.13 -24.91 25.56
N GLN A 427 18.91 -25.98 25.64
CA GLN A 427 18.35 -27.31 25.94
C GLN A 427 17.93 -27.43 27.42
N VAL A 428 18.79 -26.95 28.33
CA VAL A 428 18.62 -27.02 29.78
C VAL A 428 19.38 -25.87 30.45
N LEU A 429 19.04 -25.57 31.71
CA LEU A 429 19.86 -24.74 32.61
C LEU A 429 20.00 -23.25 32.21
N GLY A 430 19.10 -22.73 31.38
CA GLY A 430 19.07 -21.31 31.02
C GLY A 430 17.84 -20.94 30.20
N THR A 431 17.79 -19.67 29.81
CA THR A 431 16.86 -19.12 28.84
C THR A 431 17.63 -18.38 27.75
N ASN A 432 16.99 -18.15 26.60
CA ASN A 432 17.54 -17.30 25.56
C ASN A 432 16.49 -16.36 24.99
N SER A 433 16.91 -15.18 24.55
CA SER A 433 16.04 -14.21 23.89
C SER A 433 16.83 -13.37 22.87
N PRO A 434 16.36 -13.27 21.61
CA PRO A 434 15.17 -13.93 21.08
C PRO A 434 15.40 -15.44 20.85
N LEU A 435 14.32 -16.22 20.74
CA LEU A 435 14.37 -17.65 20.36
C LEU A 435 14.67 -17.87 18.87
N LYS A 436 14.37 -16.85 18.06
CA LYS A 436 14.49 -16.85 16.61
C LYS A 436 15.15 -15.53 16.22
N GLY A 437 16.21 -15.58 15.44
CA GLY A 437 16.87 -14.41 14.88
C GLY A 437 16.95 -14.49 13.37
N ASP A 438 16.82 -13.36 12.69
CA ASP A 438 16.90 -13.30 11.24
C ASP A 438 18.36 -13.10 10.84
N ALA A 439 18.88 -13.96 9.95
CA ALA A 439 20.22 -13.78 9.42
C ALA A 439 20.28 -12.47 8.63
N ALA A 440 21.17 -11.57 9.05
CA ALA A 440 21.46 -10.33 8.33
C ALA A 440 22.95 -10.31 7.98
N GLY A 441 23.26 -10.36 6.68
CA GLY A 441 24.63 -10.57 6.20
C GLY A 441 25.21 -11.93 6.61
N GLY A 442 24.35 -12.94 6.80
CA GLY A 442 24.74 -14.26 7.29
C GLY A 442 24.96 -14.35 8.80
N GLU A 443 24.61 -13.34 9.60
CA GLU A 443 24.73 -13.41 11.06
C GLU A 443 23.38 -13.27 11.77
N ALA A 444 23.17 -14.07 12.82
CA ALA A 444 22.06 -13.94 13.76
C ALA A 444 22.58 -14.10 15.20
N SER A 445 21.90 -13.53 16.19
CA SER A 445 22.35 -13.64 17.59
C SER A 445 21.21 -13.75 18.60
N THR A 446 21.50 -14.40 19.73
CA THR A 446 20.62 -14.47 20.90
C THR A 446 21.40 -14.16 22.18
N THR A 447 20.70 -13.65 23.18
CA THR A 447 21.24 -13.47 24.53
C THR A 447 20.84 -14.65 25.39
N VAL A 448 21.81 -15.32 26.00
CA VAL A 448 21.62 -16.49 26.86
C VAL A 448 21.80 -16.09 28.32
N THR A 449 20.84 -16.46 29.16
CA THR A 449 20.87 -16.24 30.61
C THR A 449 20.82 -17.59 31.33
N PRO A 450 21.89 -18.03 32.01
CA PRO A 450 21.89 -19.25 32.80
C PRO A 450 20.92 -19.16 33.97
N LEU A 451 20.34 -20.29 34.39
CA LEU A 451 19.62 -20.36 35.66
C LEU A 451 20.62 -20.33 36.82
N ARG A 452 20.22 -19.72 37.95
CA ARG A 452 21.01 -19.71 39.17
C ARG A 452 21.27 -21.13 39.67
N GLY A 453 22.51 -21.42 40.07
CA GLY A 453 22.87 -22.69 40.71
C GLY A 453 23.17 -23.83 39.74
N THR A 454 23.30 -23.54 38.44
CA THR A 454 23.69 -24.47 37.36
C THR A 454 25.19 -24.78 37.37
N ALA A 455 25.79 -24.73 38.56
CA ALA A 455 27.23 -24.71 38.76
C ALA A 455 27.90 -25.93 38.12
N GLN A 456 28.79 -25.63 37.17
CA GLN A 456 29.89 -26.45 36.60
C GLN A 456 29.74 -26.96 35.16
N THR A 457 28.54 -27.14 34.61
CA THR A 457 28.42 -27.72 33.25
C THR A 457 28.27 -26.69 32.13
N GLY A 458 27.82 -25.47 32.40
CA GLY A 458 27.50 -24.48 31.36
C GLY A 458 26.11 -24.65 30.77
N VAL A 459 25.74 -23.77 29.84
CA VAL A 459 24.45 -23.75 29.15
C VAL A 459 24.65 -24.19 27.70
N PRO A 460 24.19 -25.39 27.30
CA PRO A 460 24.28 -25.85 25.92
C PRO A 460 23.21 -25.16 25.06
N VAL A 461 23.65 -24.54 23.98
CA VAL A 461 22.82 -23.84 23.00
C VAL A 461 22.91 -24.59 21.68
N VAL A 462 21.77 -25.02 21.17
CA VAL A 462 21.64 -25.56 19.82
C VAL A 462 21.14 -24.46 18.91
N VAL A 463 21.77 -24.33 17.75
CA VAL A 463 21.39 -23.39 16.71
C VAL A 463 21.06 -24.18 15.45
N THR A 464 19.92 -23.87 14.84
CA THR A 464 19.50 -24.47 13.56
C THR A 464 19.15 -23.40 12.55
N ALA A 465 19.52 -23.61 11.29
CA ALA A 465 19.15 -22.80 10.14
C ALA A 465 18.98 -23.76 8.95
N ASP A 466 17.83 -23.71 8.27
CA ASP A 466 17.38 -24.79 7.36
C ASP A 466 17.56 -26.18 8.00
N ASP A 467 18.18 -27.11 7.27
CA ASP A 467 18.49 -28.47 7.71
C ASP A 467 19.84 -28.58 8.45
N VAL A 468 20.53 -27.46 8.70
CA VAL A 468 21.86 -27.43 9.34
C VAL A 468 21.73 -27.13 10.83
N GLN A 469 22.55 -27.80 11.63
CA GLN A 469 22.59 -27.63 13.08
C GLN A 469 24.03 -27.49 13.59
N ALA A 470 24.23 -26.60 14.56
CA ALA A 470 25.44 -26.52 15.36
C ALA A 470 25.11 -26.37 16.85
N SER A 471 26.10 -26.57 17.70
CA SER A 471 25.93 -26.33 19.14
C SER A 471 27.17 -25.67 19.74
N ILE A 472 26.93 -24.85 20.77
CA ILE A 472 27.96 -24.20 21.57
C ILE A 472 27.62 -24.31 23.04
N LEU A 473 28.65 -24.33 23.89
CA LEU A 473 28.51 -24.34 25.34
C LEU A 473 28.94 -23.00 25.92
N VAL A 474 28.00 -22.25 26.50
CA VAL A 474 28.30 -21.06 27.31
C VAL A 474 28.78 -21.55 28.68
N LYS A 475 30.05 -21.33 29.03
CA LYS A 475 30.62 -21.90 30.26
C LYS A 475 30.20 -21.11 31.50
N CYS A 476 29.99 -21.82 32.60
CA CYS A 476 29.82 -21.20 33.91
C CYS A 476 31.19 -21.07 34.59
N SER A 477 31.57 -19.87 35.05
CA SER A 477 32.62 -19.72 36.06
C SER A 477 32.06 -20.23 37.40
N GLY A 478 32.76 -21.17 38.02
CA GLY A 478 32.32 -21.80 39.26
C GLY A 478 33.41 -21.76 40.31
N VAL A 479 33.25 -20.90 41.31
CA VAL A 479 33.02 -21.34 42.68
C VAL A 479 32.01 -20.35 43.27
N VAL A 480 30.78 -20.78 43.56
CA VAL A 480 30.01 -20.09 44.60
C VAL A 480 30.66 -20.56 45.90
N PRO A 481 31.40 -19.70 46.65
CA PRO A 481 31.82 -20.09 47.98
C PRO A 481 30.55 -20.45 48.74
N PRO A 482 30.49 -21.61 49.43
CA PRO A 482 29.35 -21.91 50.27
C PRO A 482 29.13 -20.70 51.18
N ALA A 483 27.91 -20.15 51.16
CA ALA A 483 27.54 -19.03 52.01
C ALA A 483 28.03 -19.36 53.43
N ALA A 484 29.01 -18.61 53.92
CA ALA A 484 29.57 -18.82 55.24
C ALA A 484 28.40 -18.76 56.23
N GLY A 485 28.23 -19.84 56.97
CA GLY A 485 27.00 -20.16 57.67
C GLY A 485 26.46 -19.01 58.52
N GLU A 486 25.21 -18.65 58.25
CA GLU A 486 24.35 -18.18 59.33
C GLU A 486 24.01 -19.39 60.19
N SER A 487 24.66 -19.43 61.35
CA SER A 487 24.44 -20.40 62.42
C SER A 487 22.94 -20.48 62.78
N PRO A 488 22.34 -21.67 62.91
CA PRO A 488 20.95 -21.78 63.32
C PRO A 488 20.85 -21.41 64.81
N ALA A 489 20.30 -20.24 65.10
CA ALA A 489 19.83 -19.91 66.43
C ALA A 489 18.57 -20.75 66.71
N GLY A 490 18.67 -21.62 67.70
CA GLY A 490 17.59 -22.49 68.15
C GLY A 490 16.35 -21.70 68.57
N GLY A 491 15.19 -22.22 68.17
CA GLY A 491 13.87 -21.73 68.54
C GLY A 491 12.91 -22.90 68.73
N SER A 492 12.59 -23.15 69.98
CA SER A 492 11.76 -24.20 70.55
C SER A 492 10.27 -24.19 70.13
N GLN A 493 9.72 -25.40 70.00
CA GLN A 493 8.35 -25.86 70.30
C GLN A 493 7.12 -25.30 69.53
N GLY A 494 6.32 -26.26 69.04
CA GLY A 494 4.90 -26.38 69.41
C GLY A 494 3.88 -25.93 68.37
N GLY A 495 3.13 -26.88 67.79
CA GLY A 495 1.90 -26.57 67.07
C GLY A 495 1.45 -27.68 66.12
N ALA A 496 0.54 -28.54 66.58
CA ALA A 496 -0.19 -29.46 65.72
C ALA A 496 -1.13 -28.68 64.79
N ALA A 497 -1.11 -28.97 63.49
CA ALA A 497 -2.12 -28.52 62.54
C ALA A 497 -2.37 -29.56 61.43
N ALA A 498 -3.62 -29.58 61.00
CA ALA A 498 -4.37 -30.62 60.28
C ALA A 498 -3.88 -30.95 58.85
N PRO A 499 -4.29 -32.10 58.27
CA PRO A 499 -3.94 -32.48 56.90
C PRO A 499 -4.68 -31.60 55.88
N GLY A 500 -3.94 -30.72 55.20
CA GLY A 500 -4.41 -29.92 54.08
C GLY A 500 -4.47 -30.72 52.77
N ARG A 501 -5.59 -30.57 52.06
CA ARG A 501 -5.92 -31.16 50.75
C ARG A 501 -4.91 -30.77 49.65
N PRO A 502 -4.76 -31.59 48.58
CA PRO A 502 -3.96 -31.23 47.41
C PRO A 502 -4.63 -30.07 46.67
N GLY A 503 -3.93 -28.95 46.54
CA GLY A 503 -4.33 -27.84 45.67
C GLY A 503 -3.90 -28.13 44.24
N THR A 504 -4.87 -28.24 43.33
CA THR A 504 -4.67 -28.20 41.88
C THR A 504 -4.33 -26.77 41.45
N ILE A 505 -3.20 -26.60 40.77
CA ILE A 505 -2.85 -25.38 40.05
C ILE A 505 -3.66 -25.38 38.75
N SER A 506 -4.67 -24.51 38.64
CA SER A 506 -5.29 -24.16 37.36
C SER A 506 -4.46 -23.07 36.69
N GLY A 507 -4.04 -23.30 35.44
CA GLY A 507 -3.41 -22.28 34.61
C GLY A 507 -4.38 -21.14 34.28
N PRO A 508 -3.86 -19.97 33.84
CA PRO A 508 -4.69 -18.85 33.44
C PRO A 508 -5.59 -19.23 32.26
N ASP A 509 -6.88 -18.95 32.41
CA ASP A 509 -7.91 -19.07 31.38
C ASP A 509 -7.60 -18.10 30.23
N THR A 510 -7.20 -18.63 29.08
CA THR A 510 -6.90 -17.85 27.87
C THR A 510 -8.16 -17.61 27.05
N GLY A 511 -9.15 -16.94 27.68
CA GLY A 511 -10.49 -16.67 27.16
C GLY A 511 -10.64 -16.76 25.64
N MET A 512 -11.59 -17.59 25.19
CA MET A 512 -11.89 -17.81 23.78
C MET A 512 -12.17 -16.48 23.08
N GLY A 513 -11.22 -16.04 22.26
CA GLY A 513 -11.36 -14.89 21.40
C GLY A 513 -12.50 -15.11 20.41
N VAL A 514 -13.48 -14.22 20.47
CA VAL A 514 -14.51 -14.06 19.45
C VAL A 514 -13.81 -13.68 18.15
N PRO A 515 -14.11 -14.31 17.00
CA PRO A 515 -13.51 -13.92 15.73
C PRO A 515 -13.85 -12.45 15.44
N ALA A 516 -12.82 -11.62 15.36
CA ALA A 516 -12.94 -10.23 14.92
C ALA A 516 -13.49 -10.22 13.50
N GLY A 517 -14.65 -9.59 13.31
CA GLY A 517 -15.18 -9.29 11.99
C GLY A 517 -14.14 -8.49 11.19
N ARG A 518 -13.90 -8.90 9.95
CA ARG A 518 -13.00 -8.21 9.03
C ARG A 518 -13.58 -6.83 8.72
N GLY A 519 -13.01 -5.80 9.33
CA GLY A 519 -13.25 -4.42 8.94
C GLY A 519 -12.52 -4.10 7.64
N ALA A 520 -13.17 -3.31 6.78
CA ALA A 520 -12.62 -2.81 5.54
C ALA A 520 -11.22 -2.18 5.72
N LEU A 521 -10.36 -2.41 4.73
CA LEU A 521 -8.95 -2.03 4.71
C LEU A 521 -8.78 -0.51 4.88
N SER A 522 -8.28 -0.06 6.02
CA SER A 522 -7.79 1.31 6.18
C SER A 522 -6.25 1.31 6.15
N TRP A 523 -5.66 1.99 5.16
CA TRP A 523 -4.21 2.14 5.00
C TRP A 523 -3.60 3.19 5.98
N TRP A 524 -4.42 3.84 6.80
CA TRP A 524 -4.02 4.98 7.62
C TRP A 524 -3.29 4.65 8.95
N PRO A 525 -3.63 3.59 9.70
CA PRO A 525 -2.83 3.19 10.88
C PRO A 525 -1.40 2.77 10.52
N VAL A 526 -1.19 2.40 9.26
CA VAL A 526 0.05 1.91 8.68
C VAL A 526 1.05 3.05 8.38
N LEU A 527 0.58 4.23 7.97
CA LEU A 527 1.44 5.41 7.76
C LEU A 527 2.13 5.89 9.04
N GLY A 528 1.50 5.69 10.20
CA GLY A 528 2.10 5.99 11.51
C GLY A 528 3.26 5.07 11.89
N LEU A 529 3.20 3.78 11.52
CA LEU A 529 4.21 2.77 11.85
C LEU A 529 5.44 2.83 10.93
N ALA A 530 5.26 3.16 9.65
CA ALA A 530 6.37 3.36 8.71
C ALA A 530 7.27 4.54 9.12
N ALA A 531 6.68 5.64 9.60
CA ALA A 531 7.43 6.79 10.13
C ALA A 531 8.32 6.40 11.34
N ALA A 532 7.81 5.55 12.23
CA ALA A 532 8.55 5.05 13.40
C ALA A 532 9.73 4.12 12.99
N ALA A 533 9.55 3.28 11.98
CA ALA A 533 10.61 2.41 11.47
C ALA A 533 11.76 3.20 10.80
N THR A 534 11.44 4.25 10.03
CA THR A 534 12.45 5.17 9.48
C THR A 534 13.18 5.97 10.57
N ALA A 535 12.49 6.37 11.65
CA ALA A 535 13.14 7.03 12.78
C ALA A 535 14.13 6.10 13.50
N LEU A 536 13.80 4.80 13.66
CA LEU A 536 14.71 3.81 14.23
C LEU A 536 15.93 3.54 13.32
N LEU A 537 15.74 3.47 12.01
CA LEU A 537 16.84 3.30 11.05
C LEU A 537 17.76 4.53 10.98
N ALA A 538 17.20 5.73 11.02
CA ALA A 538 17.98 6.98 11.09
C ALA A 538 18.77 7.09 12.40
N ALA A 539 18.17 6.70 13.53
CA ALA A 539 18.87 6.64 14.82
C ALA A 539 20.02 5.62 14.82
N ARG A 540 19.84 4.46 14.17
CA ARG A 540 20.87 3.43 14.00
C ARG A 540 22.04 3.90 13.13
N SER A 541 21.78 4.70 12.08
CA SER A 541 22.83 5.29 11.25
C SER A 541 23.58 6.43 11.94
N ALA A 542 22.93 7.19 12.83
CA ALA A 542 23.60 8.23 13.63
C ALA A 542 24.54 7.63 14.69
N LEU A 543 24.20 6.46 15.25
CA LEU A 543 25.03 5.73 16.22
C LEU A 543 26.29 5.07 15.62
N LYS A 544 26.38 4.92 14.29
CA LYS A 544 27.57 4.40 13.60
C LYS A 544 28.59 5.48 13.22
N ARG A 545 28.28 6.78 13.42
CA ARG A 545 29.16 7.91 13.07
C ARG A 545 29.83 8.59 14.27
N ASN A 546 29.61 8.07 15.48
CA ASN A 546 30.43 8.35 16.67
C ASN A 546 31.17 7.06 17.05
#